data_AF-A0A972I8R1-F1
#
_entry.id   AF-A0A972I8R1-F1
#
_cell.length_a   1.000
_cell.length_b   1.000
_cell.length_c   1.000
_cell.angle_alpha   90.00
_cell.angle_beta   90.00
_cell.angle_gamma   90.00
#
_symmetry.space_group_name_H-M   'P 1'
#
loop_
_entity.id
_entity.type
_entity.pdbx_description
1 polymer ?
#
loop_
_entity_poly.entity_id
_entity_poly.type
_entity_poly.pdbx_seq_one_letter_code
_entity_poly.pdbx_strand_id
1 'polypeptide(L)'
;MRPFVLALAVLCLIAGLAPAATPSEARADGDLAELTAEEKRILAQGELVARPKTESRGRLRLIGGTSFLLLDTPPDVVWRAMNDTDRFHKMLPQAKSTQVLSR
;
A
#
# COMPACT_ATOMS: atom_id res chain seq x y z
N MET A 1 37.08 19.18 -37.28
CA MET A 1 37.12 18.22 -36.14
C MET A 1 37.47 19.04 -34.89
N ARG A 2 36.66 19.24 -33.86
CA ARG A 2 35.70 18.32 -33.25
C ARG A 2 34.58 19.06 -32.46
N PRO A 3 33.79 19.97 -33.07
CA PRO A 3 32.58 20.49 -32.41
C PRO A 3 31.60 19.35 -32.05
N PHE A 4 31.68 18.25 -32.79
CA PHE A 4 30.97 17.00 -32.55
C PHE A 4 31.34 16.32 -31.21
N VAL A 5 32.58 16.46 -30.72
CA VAL A 5 33.02 15.85 -29.45
C VAL A 5 32.54 16.66 -28.25
N LEU A 6 32.49 17.98 -28.39
CA LEU A 6 31.90 18.88 -27.38
C LEU A 6 30.39 18.67 -27.26
N ALA A 7 29.69 18.52 -28.38
CA ALA A 7 28.25 18.22 -28.38
C ALA A 7 27.94 16.88 -27.70
N LEU A 8 28.75 15.85 -27.95
CA LEU A 8 28.59 14.53 -27.34
C LEU A 8 28.86 14.54 -25.82
N ALA A 9 29.85 15.32 -25.37
CA ALA A 9 30.18 15.45 -23.95
C ALA A 9 29.07 16.18 -23.16
N VAL A 10 28.46 17.21 -23.75
CA VAL A 10 27.33 17.92 -23.14
C VAL A 10 26.08 17.02 -23.08
N LEU A 11 25.85 16.20 -24.11
CA LEU A 11 24.72 15.26 -24.11
C LEU A 11 24.85 14.18 -23.01
N CYS A 12 26.07 13.67 -22.77
CA CYS A 12 26.32 12.74 -21.66
C CYS A 12 26.15 13.39 -20.28
N LEU A 13 26.47 14.68 -20.14
CA LEU A 13 26.32 15.39 -18.88
C LEU A 13 24.83 15.66 -18.54
N ILE A 14 23.99 15.88 -19.55
CA ILE A 14 22.54 16.07 -19.38
C ILE A 14 21.84 14.73 -19.11
N ALA A 15 22.28 13.64 -19.74
CA ALA A 15 21.72 12.31 -19.51
C ALA A 15 22.04 11.74 -18.11
N GLY A 16 23.15 12.15 -17.50
CA GLY A 16 23.53 11.74 -16.13
C GLY A 16 22.77 12.46 -15.01
N LEU A 17 22.02 13.52 -15.34
CA LEU A 17 21.25 14.31 -14.37
C LEU A 17 19.75 13.98 -14.41
N ALA A 18 19.38 12.81 -14.93
CA ALA A 18 18.05 12.27 -14.67
C ALA A 18 18.03 11.82 -13.20
N PRO A 19 17.20 12.43 -12.32
CA PRO A 19 17.01 11.87 -11.00
C PRO A 19 16.51 10.45 -11.21
N ALA A 20 17.28 9.48 -10.72
CA ALA A 20 16.83 8.11 -10.55
C ALA A 20 15.67 8.17 -9.54
N ALA A 21 14.47 8.44 -10.04
CA ALA A 21 13.23 8.23 -9.34
C ALA A 21 13.12 6.73 -9.19
N THR A 22 13.81 6.18 -8.19
CA THR A 22 13.52 4.83 -7.73
C THR A 22 12.06 4.88 -7.30
N PRO A 23 11.18 4.06 -7.90
CA PRO A 23 9.82 3.97 -7.42
C PRO A 23 9.90 3.51 -5.97
N SER A 24 9.62 4.41 -5.04
CA SER A 24 9.36 4.06 -3.66
C SER A 24 8.00 3.37 -3.68
N GLU A 25 8.02 2.07 -3.96
CA GLU A 25 6.86 1.24 -3.68
C GLU A 25 6.67 1.27 -2.18
N ALA A 26 5.66 2.01 -1.72
CA ALA A 26 5.13 1.88 -0.38
C ALA A 26 4.59 0.45 -0.24
N ARG A 27 5.47 -0.48 0.12
CA ARG A 27 5.09 -1.86 0.42
C ARG A 27 4.47 -1.87 1.80
N ALA A 28 3.28 -2.45 1.92
CA ALA A 28 2.75 -2.84 3.21
C ALA A 28 3.83 -3.68 3.92
N ASP A 29 4.17 -3.28 5.12
CA ASP A 29 5.34 -3.75 5.86
C ASP A 29 5.27 -5.27 6.10
N GLY A 30 6.10 -6.04 5.38
CA GLY A 30 6.65 -7.34 5.78
C GLY A 30 5.76 -8.58 5.86
N ASP A 31 4.43 -8.48 5.73
CA ASP A 31 3.52 -9.61 6.02
C ASP A 31 2.81 -10.20 4.79
N LEU A 32 3.44 -10.06 3.62
CA LEU A 32 3.03 -10.72 2.37
C LEU A 32 3.47 -12.20 2.31
N ALA A 33 3.93 -12.77 3.43
CA ALA A 33 4.15 -14.21 3.52
C ALA A 33 2.85 -14.93 3.16
N GLU A 34 2.96 -15.98 2.33
CA GLU A 34 1.81 -16.75 1.88
C GLU A 34 0.91 -17.15 3.06
N LEU A 35 -0.40 -17.14 2.81
CA LEU A 35 -1.36 -17.64 3.80
C LEU A 35 -1.07 -19.12 4.07
N THR A 36 -0.93 -19.47 5.34
CA THR A 36 -0.78 -20.85 5.79
C THR A 36 -2.03 -21.67 5.46
N ALA A 37 -1.92 -23.00 5.49
CA ALA A 37 -3.07 -23.89 5.25
C ALA A 37 -4.21 -23.65 6.25
N GLU A 38 -3.86 -23.36 7.51
CA GLU A 38 -4.82 -23.08 8.56
C GLU A 38 -5.52 -21.73 8.36
N GLU A 39 -4.78 -20.68 8.02
CA GLU A 39 -5.37 -19.37 7.70
C GLU A 39 -6.30 -19.45 6.49
N LYS A 40 -5.93 -20.22 5.45
CA LYS A 40 -6.82 -20.48 4.31
C LYS A 40 -8.11 -21.19 4.74
N ARG A 41 -8.03 -22.13 5.68
CA ARG A 41 -9.19 -22.84 6.23
C ARG A 41 -10.12 -21.89 6.99
N ILE A 42 -9.57 -21.02 7.83
CA ILE A 42 -10.32 -19.98 8.58
C ILE A 42 -11.03 -19.04 7.60
N LEU A 43 -10.30 -18.53 6.60
CA LEU A 43 -10.88 -17.65 5.57
C LEU A 43 -11.99 -18.35 4.77
N ALA A 44 -11.82 -19.63 4.43
CA ALA A 44 -12.84 -20.41 3.74
C ALA A 44 -14.12 -20.62 4.57
N GLN A 45 -14.05 -20.46 5.89
CA GLN A 45 -15.21 -20.47 6.79
C GLN A 45 -15.89 -19.10 6.89
N GLY A 46 -15.39 -18.08 6.18
CA GLY A 46 -15.89 -16.70 6.27
C GLY A 46 -15.39 -15.96 7.51
N GLU A 47 -14.38 -16.51 8.20
CA GLU A 47 -13.80 -15.89 9.39
C GLU A 47 -12.61 -14.97 9.03
N LEU A 48 -12.29 -14.04 9.93
CA LEU A 48 -11.19 -13.10 9.79
C LEU A 48 -9.87 -13.73 10.26
N VAL A 49 -8.81 -13.58 9.48
CA VAL A 49 -7.45 -13.86 9.93
C VAL A 49 -6.77 -12.55 10.29
N ALA A 50 -6.21 -12.44 11.50
CA ALA A 50 -5.46 -11.27 11.95
C ALA A 50 -4.02 -11.65 12.31
N ARG A 51 -3.06 -10.92 11.75
CA ARG A 51 -1.64 -10.99 12.06
C ARG A 51 -1.23 -9.71 12.82
N PRO A 52 -1.35 -9.69 14.15
CA PRO A 52 -1.03 -8.49 14.93
C PRO A 52 0.46 -8.22 14.93
N LYS A 53 0.84 -6.95 14.79
CA LYS A 53 2.22 -6.47 14.88
C LYS A 53 2.30 -5.40 15.96
N THR A 54 3.28 -5.54 16.84
CA THR A 54 3.63 -4.50 17.82
C THR A 54 5.07 -4.06 17.57
N GLU A 55 5.28 -2.77 17.37
CA GLU A 55 6.59 -2.16 17.14
C GLU A 55 6.86 -1.11 18.21
N SER A 56 8.08 -1.08 18.74
CA SER A 56 8.56 0.02 19.58
C SER A 56 9.35 1.00 18.73
N ARG A 57 8.88 2.25 18.63
CA ARG A 57 9.54 3.33 17.90
C ARG A 57 9.88 4.48 18.85
N GLY A 58 11.10 4.47 19.38
CA GLY A 58 11.53 5.40 20.42
C GLY A 58 10.67 5.25 21.67
N ARG A 59 9.92 6.29 22.03
CA ARG A 59 8.98 6.27 23.18
C ARG A 59 7.58 5.76 22.81
N LEU A 60 7.31 5.51 21.54
CA LEU A 60 6.00 5.06 21.08
C LEU A 60 5.95 3.54 21.04
N ARG A 61 4.81 2.99 21.49
CA ARG A 61 4.43 1.61 21.23
C ARG A 61 3.34 1.61 20.18
N LEU A 62 3.68 1.19 18.97
CA LEU A 62 2.76 1.11 17.84
C LEU A 62 2.13 -0.28 17.83
N ILE A 63 0.80 -0.33 17.80
CA ILE A 63 0.01 -1.56 17.72
C ILE A 63 -0.74 -1.51 16.41
N GLY A 64 -0.60 -2.55 15.60
CA GLY A 64 -1.26 -2.68 14.31
C GLY A 64 -1.16 -4.11 13.81
N GLY A 65 -0.93 -4.26 12.50
CA GLY A 65 -0.82 -5.56 11.85
C GLY A 65 -1.61 -5.59 10.55
N THR A 66 -1.81 -6.81 10.04
CA THR A 66 -2.57 -7.06 8.81
C THR A 66 -3.75 -7.95 9.13
N SER A 67 -4.90 -7.68 8.50
CA SER A 67 -6.07 -8.56 8.57
C SER A 67 -6.49 -8.98 7.17
N PHE A 68 -6.87 -10.24 7.03
CA PHE A 68 -7.33 -10.84 5.80
C PHE A 68 -8.79 -11.25 5.97
N LEU A 69 -9.61 -10.88 4.99
CA LEU A 69 -11.00 -11.27 4.89
C LEU A 69 -11.25 -11.77 3.47
N LEU A 70 -11.92 -12.93 3.35
CA LEU A 70 -12.34 -13.45 2.06
C LEU A 70 -13.72 -12.88 1.70
N LEU A 71 -13.81 -12.26 0.53
CA LEU A 71 -15.06 -11.70 0.00
C LEU A 71 -15.45 -12.44 -1.28
N ASP A 72 -16.66 -12.97 -1.33
CA ASP A 72 -17.25 -13.54 -2.54
C ASP A 72 -17.86 -12.40 -3.38
N THR A 73 -17.00 -11.55 -3.94
CA THR A 73 -17.41 -10.37 -4.70
C THR A 73 -16.34 -10.04 -5.74
N PRO A 74 -16.72 -9.57 -6.95
CA PRO A 74 -15.75 -9.17 -7.97
C PRO A 74 -14.72 -8.15 -7.45
N PRO A 75 -13.43 -8.29 -7.79
CA PRO A 75 -12.39 -7.40 -7.28
C PRO A 75 -12.62 -5.92 -7.57
N ASP A 76 -13.20 -5.57 -8.72
CA ASP A 76 -13.48 -4.18 -9.10
C ASP A 76 -14.54 -3.54 -8.19
N VAL A 77 -15.52 -4.32 -7.73
CA VAL A 77 -16.56 -3.88 -6.81
C VAL A 77 -15.97 -3.62 -5.43
N VAL A 78 -15.14 -4.56 -4.94
CA VAL A 78 -14.41 -4.40 -3.67
C VAL A 78 -13.52 -3.17 -3.73
N TRP A 79 -12.74 -3.02 -4.81
CA TRP A 79 -11.84 -1.89 -4.98
C TRP A 79 -12.58 -0.55 -5.02
N ARG A 80 -13.74 -0.49 -5.70
CA ARG A 80 -14.59 0.71 -5.73
C ARG A 80 -15.09 1.07 -4.33
N ALA A 81 -15.50 0.08 -3.53
CA ALA A 81 -15.93 0.31 -2.15
C ALA A 81 -14.79 0.81 -1.25
N MET A 82 -13.59 0.23 -1.38
CA MET A 82 -12.40 0.65 -0.61
C MET A 82 -11.97 2.10 -0.91
N ASN A 83 -12.27 2.61 -2.10
CA ASN A 83 -11.93 3.98 -2.53
C ASN A 83 -13.08 4.99 -2.35
N ASP A 84 -14.26 4.57 -1.88
CA ASP A 84 -15.40 5.45 -1.63
C ASP A 84 -15.24 6.19 -0.29
N THR A 85 -14.35 7.20 -0.29
CA THR A 85 -13.98 7.99 0.89
C THR A 85 -15.17 8.64 1.58
N ASP A 86 -16.19 9.07 0.84
CA ASP A 86 -17.42 9.65 1.39
C ASP A 86 -18.18 8.66 2.30
N ARG A 87 -17.92 7.35 2.16
CA ARG A 87 -18.62 6.27 2.87
C ARG A 87 -17.76 5.50 3.88
N PHE A 88 -16.59 6.02 4.25
CA PHE A 88 -15.72 5.31 5.19
C PHE A 88 -16.34 5.02 6.56
N HIS A 89 -17.32 5.82 7.01
CA HIS A 89 -18.10 5.50 8.22
C HIS A 89 -18.84 4.15 8.17
N LYS A 90 -19.06 3.58 6.98
CA LYS A 90 -19.65 2.24 6.81
C LYS A 90 -18.65 1.11 6.93
N MET A 91 -17.35 1.41 6.83
CA MET A 91 -16.27 0.42 6.78
C MET A 91 -15.36 0.49 8.00
N LEU A 92 -15.11 1.68 8.53
CA LEU A 92 -14.24 1.88 9.68
C LEU A 92 -15.03 1.65 10.98
N PRO A 93 -14.56 0.73 11.85
CA PRO A 93 -15.17 0.55 13.15
C PRO A 93 -15.21 1.87 13.92
N GLN A 94 -16.33 2.13 14.61
CA GLN A 94 -16.56 3.33 15.45
C GLN A 94 -16.68 4.68 14.72
N ALA A 95 -16.51 4.74 13.39
CA ALA A 95 -16.75 5.97 12.64
C ALA A 95 -18.25 6.22 12.48
N LYS A 96 -18.74 7.36 12.99
CA LYS A 96 -20.19 7.71 12.95
C LYS A 96 -20.59 8.51 11.70
N SER A 97 -19.69 9.34 11.19
CA SER A 97 -19.89 10.15 10.00
C SER A 97 -18.57 10.33 9.26
N THR A 98 -18.65 10.80 8.01
CA THR A 98 -17.48 11.12 7.19
C THR A 98 -17.71 12.46 6.51
N GLN A 99 -16.68 13.31 6.49
CA GLN A 99 -16.68 14.58 5.78
C GLN A 99 -15.37 14.70 5.01
N VAL A 100 -15.47 14.85 3.69
CA VAL A 100 -14.32 15.11 2.82
C VAL A 100 -14.07 16.62 2.79
N LEU A 101 -12.87 17.04 3.18
CA LEU A 101 -12.52 18.46 3.32
C LEU A 101 -12.03 19.11 2.00
N SER A 102 -11.51 18.30 1.07
CA SER A 102 -11.00 18.72 -0.25
C SER A 102 -10.92 17.51 -1.18
N ARG A 103 -11.12 17.71 -2.49
CA ARG A 103 -10.99 16.67 -3.53
C ARG A 103 -9.86 16.99 -4.48
#